data_AF-A0A3S4CAM6-F1
#
_entry.id   AF-A0A3S4CAM6-F1
#
_cell.length_a   1.000
_cell.length_b   1.000
_cell.length_c   1.000
_cell.angle_alpha   90.00
_cell.angle_beta   90.00
_cell.angle_gamma   90.00
#
_symmetry.space_group_name_H-M   'P 1'
#
loop_
_entity.id
_entity.type
_entity.pdbx_description
1 polymer ?
#
loop_
_entity_poly.entity_id
_entity_poly.type
_entity_poly.pdbx_seq_one_letter_code
_entity_poly.pdbx_strand_id
1 'polypeptide(L)' 'MSPITAERDEYITIIAPTANEAMAQFKARGLDVQGYAIAGRIGRHQFTLVGGEDAQELFSGAGMIAATFSRRVAG' A
#
# COMPACT_ATOMS: atom_id res chain seq x y z
N MET A 1 -25.22 -2.70 26.93
CA MET A 1 -24.79 -2.60 25.53
C MET A 1 -23.30 -2.28 25.55
N SER A 2 -22.45 -3.24 25.20
CA SER A 2 -21.02 -2.96 25.01
C SER A 2 -20.84 -2.09 23.78
N PRO A 3 -19.96 -1.08 23.80
CA PRO A 3 -19.68 -0.31 22.60
C PRO A 3 -19.12 -1.26 21.55
N ILE A 4 -19.72 -1.25 20.36
CA ILE A 4 -19.14 -1.90 19.18
C ILE A 4 -17.93 -1.04 18.85
N THR A 5 -16.74 -1.47 19.26
CA THR A 5 -15.49 -0.85 18.81
C THR A 5 -15.50 -0.92 17.29
N ALA A 6 -15.56 0.22 16.61
CA ALA A 6 -15.67 0.25 15.16
C ALA A 6 -14.34 -0.22 14.57
N GLU A 7 -14.29 -1.45 14.06
CA GLU A 7 -13.07 -1.96 13.42
C GLU A 7 -12.84 -1.19 12.11
N ARG A 8 -11.62 -0.69 11.91
CA ARG A 8 -11.21 0.03 10.71
C ARG A 8 -10.06 -0.70 10.03
N ASP A 9 -10.06 -0.71 8.71
CA ASP A 9 -8.91 -1.17 7.94
C ASP A 9 -7.92 -0.03 7.69
N GLU A 10 -6.65 -0.31 7.92
CA GLU A 10 -5.53 0.53 7.52
C GLU A 10 -4.82 -0.09 6.33
N TYR A 11 -4.34 0.74 5.42
CA TYR A 11 -3.68 0.31 4.19
C TYR A 11 -2.31 0.97 4.06
N ILE A 12 -1.34 0.20 3.57
CA ILE A 12 -0.03 0.68 3.17
C ILE A 12 0.26 0.14 1.78
N THR A 13 0.62 1.01 0.84
CA THR A 13 1.08 0.62 -0.48
C THR A 13 2.57 0.88 -0.59
N ILE A 14 3.34 -0.15 -0.94
CA ILE A 14 4.75 -0.04 -1.28
C ILE A 14 4.86 -0.01 -2.81
N ILE A 15 5.49 1.05 -3.32
CA ILE A 15 5.78 1.22 -4.75
C ILE A 15 7.27 0.94 -4.97
N ALA A 16 7.60 0.00 -5.87
CA ALA A 16 8.99 -0.39 -6.14
C ALA A 16 9.18 -0.87 -7.60
N PRO A 17 10.40 -0.87 -8.15
CA PRO A 17 10.65 -1.37 -9.52
C PRO A 17 10.25 -2.84 -9.72
N THR A 18 10.41 -3.66 -8.67
CA THR A 18 10.10 -5.10 -8.66
C THR A 18 9.29 -5.54 -7.44
N ALA A 19 8.62 -6.69 -7.55
CA ALA A 19 7.87 -7.27 -6.44
C ALA A 19 8.78 -7.73 -5.30
N ASN A 20 9.98 -8.23 -5.63
CA ASN A 20 10.95 -8.66 -4.62
C ASN A 20 11.42 -7.48 -3.76
N GLU A 21 11.68 -6.33 -4.36
CA GLU A 21 12.02 -5.11 -3.61
C GLU A 21 10.87 -4.64 -2.73
N ALA A 22 9.63 -4.69 -3.23
CA ALA A 22 8.46 -4.35 -2.42
C ALA A 22 8.30 -5.29 -1.21
N MET A 23 8.49 -6.59 -1.41
CA MET A 23 8.42 -7.59 -0.33
C MET A 23 9.60 -7.48 0.65
N ALA A 24 10.80 -7.15 0.17
CA ALA A 24 11.95 -6.87 1.01
C ALA A 24 11.67 -5.66 1.91
N GLN A 25 11.08 -4.60 1.37
CA GLN A 25 10.66 -3.43 2.15
C GLN A 25 9.54 -3.76 3.14
N PHE A 26 8.59 -4.61 2.77
CA PHE A 26 7.54 -5.09 3.67
C PHE A 26 8.14 -5.77 4.91
N LYS A 27 9.10 -6.68 4.72
CA LYS A 27 9.80 -7.36 5.82
C LYS A 27 10.72 -6.42 6.61
N ALA A 28 11.51 -5.58 5.94
CA ALA A 28 12.44 -4.65 6.59
C ALA A 28 11.72 -3.65 7.52
N ARG A 29 10.48 -3.28 7.20
CA ARG A 29 9.64 -2.40 8.02
C ARG A 29 8.87 -3.16 9.11
N GLY A 30 9.03 -4.48 9.23
CA GLY A 30 8.32 -5.32 10.19
C GLY A 30 6.81 -5.27 10.04
N LEU A 31 6.30 -5.06 8.81
CA LEU A 31 4.86 -4.90 8.58
C LEU A 31 4.08 -6.20 8.85
N ASP A 32 4.73 -7.35 8.66
CA ASP A 32 4.21 -8.65 9.06
C ASP A 32 4.00 -8.76 10.57
N VAL A 33 4.97 -8.30 11.37
CA VAL A 33 4.87 -8.27 12.84
C VAL A 33 3.78 -7.29 13.28
N GLN A 34 3.57 -6.21 12.53
CA GLN A 34 2.51 -5.22 12.78
C GLN A 34 1.11 -5.68 12.33
N GLY A 35 0.99 -6.91 11.81
CA GLY A 35 -0.29 -7.51 11.42
C GLY A 35 -0.78 -7.13 10.02
N TYR A 36 0.04 -6.50 9.18
CA TYR A 36 -0.32 -6.23 7.79
C TYR A 36 -0.19 -7.51 6.95
N ALA A 37 -1.19 -7.72 6.07
CA ALA A 37 -1.24 -8.80 5.09
C ALA A 37 -1.51 -8.25 3.69
N ILE A 38 -1.23 -9.02 2.64
CA ILE A 38 -1.52 -8.63 1.26
C ILE A 38 -3.03 -8.38 1.10
N ALA A 39 -3.38 -7.17 0.65
CA ALA A 39 -4.77 -6.76 0.47
C ALA A 39 -5.36 -7.14 -0.90
N GLY A 40 -4.51 -7.52 -1.87
CA GLY A 40 -4.95 -7.87 -3.22
C GLY A 40 -3.81 -8.27 -4.15
N ARG A 41 -4.12 -8.44 -5.43
CA ARG A 41 -3.13 -8.85 -6.44
C ARG A 41 -2.06 -7.76 -6.61
N ILE A 42 -0.79 -8.17 -6.51
CA ILE A 42 0.35 -7.30 -6.82
C ILE A 42 0.44 -7.12 -8.35
N GLY A 43 0.53 -5.88 -8.80
CA GLY A 43 0.51 -5.51 -10.22
C GLY A 43 1.50 -4.40 -10.55
N ARG A 44 1.85 -4.28 -11.84
CA ARG A 44 2.64 -3.17 -12.37
C ARG A 44 1.71 -2.06 -12.82
N HIS A 45 1.82 -0.88 -12.22
CA HIS A 45 0.98 0.28 -12.49
C HIS A 45 1.83 1.46 -12.95
N GLN A 46 1.26 2.34 -13.77
CA GLN A 46 1.76 3.71 -13.93
C GLN A 46 1.08 4.58 -12.87
N PHE A 47 1.79 5.61 -12.41
CA PHE A 47 1.34 6.45 -11.31
C PHE A 47 1.20 7.88 -11.78
N THR A 48 0.04 8.46 -11.54
CA THR A 48 -0.25 9.86 -11.82
C THR A 48 -0.72 10.52 -10.54
N LEU A 49 -0.05 11.60 -10.13
CA LEU A 49 -0.48 12.46 -9.04
C LEU A 49 -1.36 13.56 -9.62
N VAL A 50 -2.62 13.62 -9.18
CA VAL A 50 -3.54 14.70 -9.55
C VAL A 50 -3.56 15.71 -8.42
N GLY A 51 -3.40 16.99 -8.74
CA GLY A 51 -3.42 18.10 -7.79
C GLY A 51 -3.97 19.37 -8.43
N GLY A 52 -5.15 19.81 -7.99
CA GLY A 52 -5.83 20.96 -8.60
C GLY A 52 -6.30 20.66 -10.02
N GLU A 53 -5.97 21.53 -10.97
CA GLU A 53 -6.28 21.35 -12.41
C GLU A 53 -5.23 20.51 -13.15
N ASP A 54 -4.10 20.19 -12.50
CA ASP A 54 -2.96 19.51 -13.13
C ASP A 54 -2.82 18.05 -12.71
N ALA A 55 -2.23 17.28 -13.61
CA ALA A 55 -1.83 15.89 -13.38
C ALA A 55 -0.35 15.72 -13.72
N GLN A 56 0.41 15.11 -12.81
CA GLN A 56 1.83 14.83 -12.96
C GLN A 56 2.07 13.32 -13.00
N GLU A 57 2.72 12.82 -14.04
CA GLU A 57 3.24 11.45 -14.05
C GLU A 57 4.37 11.32 -13.03
N LEU A 58 4.25 10.35 -12.14
CA LEU A 58 5.29 9.96 -11.20
C LEU A 58 6.24 8.95 -11.86
N PHE A 59 7.47 8.88 -11.37
CA PHE A 59 8.50 7.95 -11.85
C PHE A 59 8.78 8.06 -13.36
N SER A 60 8.62 9.27 -13.92
CA SER A 60 8.79 9.55 -15.35
C SER A 60 7.92 8.65 -16.25
N GLY A 61 6.71 8.28 -15.78
CA GLY A 61 5.78 7.43 -16.51
C GLY A 61 6.14 5.94 -16.51
N ALA A 62 7.23 5.55 -15.84
CA ALA A 62 7.63 4.15 -15.75
C ALA A 62 6.62 3.32 -14.94
N GLY A 63 6.31 2.12 -15.42
CA GLY A 63 5.47 1.18 -14.69
C GLY A 63 6.21 0.63 -13.47
N MET A 64 5.66 0.82 -12.27
CA MET A 64 6.22 0.33 -10.99
C MET A 64 5.29 -0.72 -10.38
N ILE A 65 5.81 -1.61 -9.56
CA ILE A 65 4.99 -2.54 -8.77
C ILE A 65 4.31 -1.78 -7.63
N ALA A 66 3.00 -1.94 -7.51
CA ALA A 66 2.23 -1.53 -6.34
C ALA A 66 1.85 -2.77 -5.53
N ALA A 67 2.40 -2.91 -4.34
CA ALA A 67 2.02 -3.95 -3.38
C ALA A 67 1.26 -3.29 -2.22
N THR A 68 -0.05 -3.54 -2.15
CA THR A 68 -0.91 -3.00 -1.09
C THR A 68 -1.11 -4.04 -0.01
N PHE A 69 -0.92 -3.61 1.24
CA PHE A 69 -1.11 -4.40 2.43
C PHE A 69 -2.14 -3.73 3.32
N SER A 70 -2.92 -4.52 4.04
CA SER A 70 -3.90 -4.03 4.99
C SER A 70 -3.81 -4.74 6.33
N ARG A 71 -4.25 -4.05 7.38
CA ARG A 71 -4.52 -4.65 8.69
C ARG A 71 -5.81 -4.08 9.24
N ARG A 72 -6.43 -4.82 10.16
CA ARG A 72 -7.60 -4.35 10.89
C ARG A 72 -7.18 -3.82 12.26
N VAL A 73 -7.65 -2.64 12.62
CA VAL A 73 -7.40 -2.00 13.92
C VAL A 73 -8.72 -1.70 14.61
N ALA A 74 -8.71 -1.72 15.95
CA ALA A 74 -9.80 -1.20 16.74
C ALA A 74 -9.83 0.34 16.60
N GLY A 75 -10.98 0.89 16.21
CA GLY A 75 -11.22 2.33 16.09
C GLY A 75 -11.72 3.00 17.36
#